data_AF-A0A8X6MYB6-F1
#
_entry.id   AF-A0A8X6MYB6-F1
#
_cell.length_a   1.000
_cell.length_b   1.000
_cell.length_c   1.000
_cell.angle_alpha   90.00
_cell.angle_beta   90.00
_cell.angle_gamma   90.00
#
_symmetry.space_group_name_H-M   'P 1'
#
loop_
_entity.id
_entity.type
_entity.pdbx_description
1 polymer ?
#
loop_
_entity_poly.entity_id
_entity_poly.type
_entity_poly.pdbx_seq_one_letter_code
_entity_poly.pdbx_strand_id
1 'polypeptide(L)'
;MKCAHVYDETNETTIATRKVVQEICTEDSPLNRAYLKSSQCYKDLVNRNIGLECHKKAEIMYNAYISHRSLSYEVDDADRSRHRFCLEQAHRMSCISMEILEYCDEFEYNTFLEMVHRVKLLQPICSESTIEELNEAFIDYIGEDEEQEKVLYQIVNS
;
A
#
# COMPACT_ATOMS: atom_id res chain seq x y z
N MET A 1 -3.24 -15.17 -18.83
CA MET A 1 -2.10 -14.27 -18.50
C MET A 1 -0.85 -15.14 -18.46
N LYS A 2 0.19 -14.88 -19.28
CA LYS A 2 1.46 -15.61 -19.14
C LYS A 2 2.33 -14.83 -18.17
N CYS A 3 2.48 -15.30 -16.94
CA CYS A 3 3.53 -14.78 -16.10
C CYS A 3 4.86 -15.23 -16.69
N ALA A 4 5.67 -14.27 -17.14
CA ALA A 4 7.08 -14.56 -17.38
C ALA A 4 7.63 -15.13 -16.07
N HIS A 5 8.49 -16.14 -16.17
CA HIS A 5 9.24 -16.67 -15.05
C HIS A 5 9.82 -15.50 -14.23
N VAL A 6 9.21 -15.19 -13.08
CA VAL A 6 9.73 -14.21 -12.11
C VAL A 6 10.90 -14.89 -11.39
N TYR A 7 11.94 -15.16 -12.16
CA TYR A 7 13.23 -15.70 -11.75
C TYR A 7 14.30 -14.75 -12.29
N ASP A 8 14.25 -13.49 -11.86
CA ASP A 8 15.40 -12.60 -11.96
C ASP A 8 15.90 -12.35 -10.53
N GLU A 9 17.14 -12.77 -10.27
CA GLU A 9 17.80 -12.84 -8.97
C GLU A 9 18.22 -11.47 -8.43
N THR A 10 17.68 -10.36 -8.96
CA THR A 10 18.22 -9.02 -8.74
C THR A 10 17.30 -8.04 -8.02
N ASN A 11 16.12 -8.43 -7.55
CA ASN A 11 15.25 -7.51 -6.79
C ASN A 11 14.73 -8.13 -5.49
N GLU A 12 14.73 -7.31 -4.43
CA GLU A 12 14.31 -7.53 -3.03
C GLU A 12 12.81 -7.90 -2.90
N THR A 13 12.35 -8.87 -3.68
CA THR A 13 10.98 -9.38 -3.64
C THR A 13 10.88 -10.32 -2.47
N THR A 14 10.13 -9.94 -1.43
CA THR A 14 9.94 -10.78 -0.25
C THR A 14 9.32 -12.14 -0.62
N ILE A 15 9.59 -13.17 0.20
CA ILE A 15 8.98 -14.51 0.03
C ILE A 15 7.45 -14.42 -0.04
N ALA A 16 6.86 -13.48 0.71
CA ALA A 16 5.43 -13.20 0.71
C ALA A 16 4.95 -12.69 -0.66
N THR A 17 5.62 -11.67 -1.21
CA THR A 17 5.32 -11.15 -2.56
C THR A 17 5.43 -12.24 -3.62
N ARG A 18 6.47 -13.08 -3.54
CA ARG A 18 6.67 -14.18 -4.49
C ARG A 18 5.51 -15.17 -4.46
N LYS A 19 5.01 -15.54 -3.27
CA LYS A 19 3.87 -16.45 -3.13
C LYS A 19 2.59 -15.88 -3.73
N VAL A 20 2.31 -14.60 -3.47
CA VAL A 20 1.14 -13.90 -4.04
C VAL A 20 1.21 -13.88 -5.56
N VAL A 21 2.37 -13.52 -6.12
CA VAL A 21 2.59 -13.54 -7.57
C VAL A 21 2.42 -14.95 -8.13
N GLN A 22 3.02 -15.96 -7.50
CA GLN A 22 2.86 -17.37 -7.91
C GLN A 22 1.39 -17.79 -7.93
N GLU A 23 0.59 -17.40 -6.95
CA GLU A 23 -0.83 -17.73 -6.90
C GLU A 23 -1.60 -17.01 -8.01
N ILE A 24 -1.40 -15.71 -8.19
CA ILE A 24 -1.97 -14.94 -9.33
C ILE A 24 -1.61 -15.57 -10.67
N CYS A 25 -0.42 -16.17 -10.78
CA CYS A 25 0.07 -16.83 -11.99
C CYS A 25 -0.39 -18.28 -12.16
N THR A 26 -0.84 -18.92 -11.09
CA THR A 26 -1.33 -20.30 -11.11
C THR A 26 -2.76 -20.30 -11.63
N GLU A 27 -2.95 -20.92 -12.78
CA GLU A 27 -4.28 -21.07 -13.39
C GLU A 27 -5.26 -21.69 -12.39
N ASP A 28 -6.47 -21.13 -12.34
CA ASP A 28 -7.54 -21.58 -11.44
C ASP A 28 -7.21 -21.54 -9.94
N SER A 29 -6.16 -20.85 -9.51
CA SER A 29 -6.03 -20.50 -8.09
C SER A 29 -7.16 -19.53 -7.69
N PRO A 30 -7.57 -19.51 -6.40
CA PRO A 30 -8.54 -18.54 -5.92
C PRO A 30 -8.14 -17.10 -6.25
N LEU A 31 -6.88 -16.73 -5.98
CA LEU A 31 -6.39 -15.37 -6.22
C LEU A 31 -6.24 -15.05 -7.72
N ASN A 32 -5.89 -16.03 -8.57
CA ASN A 32 -5.88 -15.84 -10.03
C ASN A 32 -7.27 -15.49 -10.54
N ARG A 33 -8.31 -16.24 -10.15
CA ARG A 33 -9.68 -15.95 -10.57
C ARG A 33 -10.15 -14.58 -10.09
N ALA A 34 -9.86 -14.25 -8.83
CA ALA A 34 -10.23 -12.96 -8.27
C ALA A 34 -9.52 -11.82 -9.01
N TYR A 35 -8.20 -11.90 -9.16
CA TYR A 35 -7.40 -10.91 -9.88
C TYR A 35 -7.85 -10.75 -11.34
N LEU A 36 -8.12 -11.84 -12.06
CA LEU A 36 -8.56 -11.77 -13.45
C LEU A 36 -9.90 -11.05 -13.59
N LYS A 37 -10.84 -11.34 -12.69
CA LYS A 37 -12.13 -10.65 -12.64
C LYS A 37 -11.96 -9.15 -12.35
N SER A 38 -11.07 -8.79 -11.43
CA SER A 38 -10.77 -7.40 -11.08
C SER A 38 -9.88 -6.65 -12.08
N SER A 39 -9.22 -7.39 -12.98
CA SER A 39 -8.12 -6.84 -13.81
C SER A 39 -8.55 -5.71 -14.73
N GLN A 40 -9.80 -5.68 -15.17
CA GLN A 40 -10.29 -4.61 -16.02
C GLN A 40 -10.40 -3.30 -15.23
N CYS A 41 -10.97 -3.32 -14.02
CA CYS A 41 -11.03 -2.10 -13.21
C CYS A 41 -9.64 -1.59 -12.84
N TYR A 42 -8.72 -2.47 -12.45
CA TYR A 42 -7.35 -2.07 -12.15
C TYR A 42 -6.65 -1.39 -13.33
N LYS A 43 -6.85 -1.88 -14.56
CA LYS A 43 -6.34 -1.22 -15.77
C LYS A 43 -6.94 0.16 -15.95
N ASP A 44 -8.24 0.32 -15.69
CA ASP A 44 -8.91 1.61 -15.84
C ASP A 44 -8.40 2.63 -14.81
N LEU A 45 -8.12 2.21 -13.57
CA LEU A 45 -7.45 3.05 -12.57
C LEU A 45 -6.03 3.43 -12.98
N VAL A 46 -5.25 2.50 -13.54
CA VAL A 46 -3.92 2.78 -14.09
C VAL A 46 -4.00 3.80 -15.23
N ASN A 47 -4.95 3.63 -16.16
CA ASN A 47 -5.16 4.56 -17.27
C ASN A 47 -5.57 5.96 -16.80
N ARG A 48 -6.25 6.05 -15.66
CA ARG A 48 -6.61 7.31 -14.99
C ARG A 48 -5.46 7.93 -14.19
N ASN A 49 -4.31 7.28 -14.10
CA ASN A 49 -3.15 7.71 -13.30
C ASN A 49 -3.40 7.80 -11.78
N ILE A 50 -4.37 7.03 -11.24
CA ILE A 50 -4.69 7.03 -9.81
C ILE A 50 -3.45 6.73 -8.95
N GLY A 51 -2.60 5.80 -9.39
CA GLY A 51 -1.37 5.47 -8.67
C GLY A 51 -0.36 6.62 -8.55
N LEU A 52 -0.35 7.55 -9.50
CA LEU A 52 0.47 8.77 -9.47
C LEU A 52 -0.20 9.87 -8.62
N GLU A 53 -1.51 10.01 -8.71
CA GLU A 53 -2.27 10.95 -7.89
C GLU A 53 -2.17 10.62 -6.40
N CYS A 54 -2.38 9.35 -6.04
CA CYS A 54 -2.21 8.87 -4.67
C CYS A 54 -0.77 9.00 -4.17
N HIS A 55 0.23 8.89 -5.05
CA HIS A 55 1.62 9.15 -4.69
C HIS A 55 1.82 10.63 -4.31
N LYS A 56 1.35 11.56 -5.13
CA LYS A 56 1.42 13.00 -4.83
C LYS A 56 0.66 13.36 -3.54
N LYS A 57 -0.54 12.80 -3.34
CA LYS A 57 -1.33 12.98 -2.11
C LYS A 57 -0.53 12.51 -0.89
N ALA A 58 0.13 11.35 -0.97
CA ALA A 58 0.95 10.82 0.12
C ALA A 58 2.16 11.71 0.44
N GLU A 59 2.87 12.23 -0.57
CA GLU A 59 3.99 13.16 -0.36
C GLU A 59 3.53 14.46 0.33
N ILE A 60 2.40 15.03 -0.12
CA ILE A 60 1.81 16.23 0.49
C ILE A 60 1.46 15.96 1.95
N MET A 61 0.79 14.83 2.22
CA MET A 61 0.35 14.47 3.57
C MET A 61 1.54 14.26 4.50
N TYR A 62 2.59 13.56 4.04
CA TYR A 62 3.82 13.37 4.82
C TYR A 62 4.46 14.72 5.18
N ASN A 63 4.64 15.61 4.20
CA ASN A 63 5.24 16.93 4.45
C ASN A 63 4.41 17.77 5.43
N ALA A 64 3.08 17.71 5.33
CA ALA A 64 2.18 18.38 6.24
C ALA A 64 2.29 17.82 7.67
N TYR A 65 2.31 16.49 7.82
CA TYR A 65 2.49 15.80 9.08
C TYR A 65 3.80 16.17 9.79
N ILE A 66 4.93 16.11 9.06
CA ILE A 66 6.25 16.43 9.61
C ILE A 66 6.32 17.91 10.04
N SER A 67 5.75 18.80 9.23
CA SER A 67 5.65 20.22 9.57
C SER A 67 4.81 20.45 10.83
N HIS A 68 3.68 19.74 10.96
CA HIS A 68 2.80 19.82 12.12
C HIS A 68 3.51 19.36 13.40
N ARG A 69 4.26 18.25 13.34
CA ARG A 69 4.98 17.73 14.50
C ARG A 69 6.17 18.57 14.94
N SER A 70 6.56 19.61 14.18
CA SER A 70 7.74 20.45 14.46
C SER A 70 9.00 19.62 14.72
N LEU A 71 9.09 18.43 14.12
CA LEU A 71 10.18 17.50 14.37
C LEU A 71 11.45 18.03 13.70
N SER A 72 12.36 18.59 14.50
CA SER A 72 13.75 18.73 14.10
C SER A 72 14.38 17.34 14.18
N TYR A 73 14.28 16.57 13.10
CA TYR A 73 14.87 15.23 13.06
C TYR A 73 16.41 15.36 13.04
N GLU A 74 17.03 15.27 14.22
CA GLU A 74 18.46 14.94 14.37
C GLU A 74 18.68 13.42 14.18
N VAL A 75 18.18 12.87 13.08
CA VAL A 75 18.22 11.43 12.78
C VAL A 75 19.04 11.20 11.52
N ASP A 76 19.72 10.05 11.44
CA ASP A 76 20.46 9.62 10.25
C ASP A 76 19.58 9.66 8.99
N ASP A 77 20.16 10.04 7.85
CA ASP A 77 19.47 10.25 6.58
C ASP A 77 18.80 8.94 6.09
N ALA A 78 19.38 7.78 6.41
CA ALA A 78 18.84 6.47 6.07
C ALA A 78 17.56 6.15 6.83
N ASP A 79 17.51 6.47 8.13
CA ASP A 79 16.34 6.27 8.98
C ASP A 79 15.21 7.23 8.60
N ARG A 80 15.56 8.49 8.27
CA ARG A 80 14.58 9.45 7.73
C ARG A 80 13.97 8.96 6.41
N SER A 81 14.79 8.39 5.53
CA SER A 81 14.32 7.88 4.24
C SER A 81 13.39 6.67 4.40
N ARG A 82 13.68 5.77 5.33
CA ARG A 82 12.82 4.62 5.67
C ARG A 82 11.51 5.06 6.32
N HIS A 83 11.58 5.98 7.28
CA HIS A 83 10.40 6.58 7.92
C HIS A 83 9.46 7.20 6.89
N ARG A 84 10.00 8.08 6.03
CA ARG A 84 9.26 8.70 4.94
C ARG A 84 8.59 7.66 4.04
N PHE A 85 9.36 6.66 3.60
CA PHE A 85 8.83 5.60 2.74
C PHE A 85 7.64 4.89 3.39
N CYS A 86 7.72 4.54 4.68
CA CYS A 86 6.66 3.86 5.40
C CYS A 86 5.37 4.68 5.47
N LEU A 87 5.46 5.95 5.85
CA LEU A 87 4.31 6.84 5.94
C LEU A 87 3.67 7.08 4.56
N GLU A 88 4.49 7.37 3.55
CA GLU A 88 4.00 7.60 2.20
C GLU A 88 3.39 6.34 1.59
N GLN A 89 4.00 5.16 1.76
CA GLN A 89 3.46 3.92 1.20
C GLN A 89 2.15 3.52 1.88
N ALA A 90 2.04 3.65 3.21
CA ALA A 90 0.80 3.37 3.93
C ALA A 90 -0.33 4.28 3.44
N HIS A 91 -0.09 5.59 3.38
CA HIS A 91 -1.06 6.56 2.88
C HIS A 91 -1.43 6.32 1.41
N ARG A 92 -0.43 6.03 0.56
CA ARG A 92 -0.64 5.76 -0.87
C ARG A 92 -1.51 4.53 -1.08
N MET A 93 -1.25 3.45 -0.35
CA MET A 93 -2.07 2.25 -0.43
C MET A 93 -3.50 2.51 0.06
N SER A 94 -3.68 3.30 1.12
CA SER A 94 -5.02 3.68 1.60
C SER A 94 -5.78 4.49 0.55
N CYS A 95 -5.13 5.48 -0.05
CA CYS A 95 -5.70 6.24 -1.16
C CYS A 95 -6.10 5.33 -2.34
N ILE A 96 -5.23 4.40 -2.77
CA ILE A 96 -5.55 3.47 -3.86
C ILE A 96 -6.74 2.58 -3.50
N SER A 97 -6.80 2.06 -2.27
CA SER A 97 -7.93 1.26 -1.78
C SER A 97 -9.25 2.04 -1.85
N MET A 98 -9.25 3.30 -1.41
CA MET A 98 -10.44 4.16 -1.47
C MET A 98 -10.88 4.41 -2.91
N GLU A 99 -9.94 4.67 -3.81
CA GLU A 99 -10.25 4.88 -5.24
C GLU A 99 -10.75 3.58 -5.89
N ILE A 100 -10.27 2.40 -5.46
CA ILE A 100 -10.86 1.12 -5.90
C ILE A 100 -12.30 1.00 -5.40
N LEU A 101 -12.56 1.32 -4.12
CA LEU A 101 -13.90 1.24 -3.56
C LEU A 101 -14.89 2.22 -4.24
N GLU A 102 -14.42 3.41 -4.62
CA GLU A 102 -15.24 4.44 -5.27
C GLU A 102 -15.52 4.14 -6.74
N TYR A 103 -14.50 3.69 -7.50
CA TYR A 103 -14.59 3.53 -8.95
C TYR A 103 -14.87 2.09 -9.41
N CYS A 104 -14.57 1.10 -8.57
CA CYS A 104 -14.84 -0.31 -8.82
C CYS A 104 -15.99 -0.79 -7.92
N ASP A 105 -16.11 -2.10 -7.73
CA ASP A 105 -17.01 -2.68 -6.74
C ASP A 105 -16.26 -3.18 -5.48
N GLU A 106 -17.05 -3.60 -4.49
CA GLU A 106 -16.55 -4.18 -3.25
C GLU A 106 -15.71 -5.46 -3.46
N PHE A 107 -15.94 -6.20 -4.55
CA PHE A 107 -15.18 -7.39 -4.89
C PHE A 107 -13.76 -7.04 -5.34
N GLU A 108 -13.58 -6.01 -6.17
CA GLU A 108 -12.26 -5.49 -6.52
C GLU A 108 -11.52 -4.97 -5.29
N TYR A 109 -12.20 -4.18 -4.45
CA TYR A 109 -11.64 -3.65 -3.22
C TYR A 109 -11.12 -4.76 -2.28
N ASN A 110 -11.94 -5.78 -2.02
CA ASN A 110 -11.55 -6.90 -1.17
C ASN A 110 -10.40 -7.72 -1.77
N THR A 111 -10.39 -7.89 -3.09
CA THR A 111 -9.28 -8.58 -3.79
C THR A 111 -7.97 -7.79 -3.63
N PHE A 112 -8.03 -6.46 -3.71
CA PHE A 112 -6.86 -5.61 -3.48
C PHE A 112 -6.34 -5.72 -2.04
N LEU A 113 -7.23 -5.60 -1.05
CA LEU A 113 -6.85 -5.74 0.35
C LEU A 113 -6.25 -7.12 0.66
N GLU A 114 -6.83 -8.19 0.12
CA GLU A 114 -6.29 -9.55 0.27
C GLU A 114 -4.85 -9.63 -0.27
N MET A 115 -4.56 -9.00 -1.42
CA MET A 115 -3.19 -8.94 -1.95
C MET A 115 -2.26 -8.13 -1.04
N VAL A 116 -2.66 -6.93 -0.61
CA VAL A 116 -1.86 -6.08 0.29
C VAL A 116 -1.53 -6.84 1.58
N HIS A 117 -2.52 -7.50 2.17
CA HIS A 117 -2.37 -8.26 3.41
C HIS A 117 -1.44 -9.45 3.28
N ARG A 118 -1.50 -10.16 2.15
CA ARG A 118 -0.62 -11.31 1.92
C ARG A 118 0.81 -10.89 1.60
N VAL A 119 1.01 -9.75 0.95
CA VAL A 119 2.34 -9.23 0.58
C VAL A 119 3.09 -8.71 1.81
N LYS A 120 2.38 -8.15 2.81
CA LYS A 120 2.97 -7.59 4.03
C LYS A 120 4.04 -6.55 3.71
N LEU A 121 3.74 -5.62 2.79
CA LEU A 121 4.74 -4.75 2.16
C LEU A 121 5.51 -3.89 3.17
N LEU A 122 4.84 -3.46 4.25
CA LEU A 122 5.40 -2.54 5.24
C LEU A 122 6.24 -3.26 6.32
N GLN A 123 5.83 -4.45 6.76
CA GLN A 123 6.51 -5.22 7.82
C GLN A 123 8.04 -5.40 7.64
N PRO A 124 8.57 -5.71 6.46
CA PRO A 124 10.01 -5.92 6.27
C PRO A 124 10.83 -4.62 6.21
N ILE A 125 10.20 -3.47 6.00
CA ILE A 125 10.90 -2.19 5.74
C ILE A 125 10.74 -1.23 6.93
N CYS A 126 9.56 -1.22 7.55
CA CYS A 126 9.21 -0.30 8.61
C CYS A 126 9.67 -0.83 9.97
N SER A 127 10.29 0.04 10.77
CA SER A 127 10.58 -0.29 12.18
C SER A 127 9.28 -0.39 12.97
N GLU A 128 9.30 -1.13 14.07
CA GLU A 128 8.19 -1.21 15.02
C GLU A 128 7.74 0.18 15.48
N SER A 129 8.69 1.07 15.80
CA SER A 129 8.41 2.46 16.16
C SER A 129 7.71 3.26 15.06
N THR A 130 8.01 2.98 13.77
CA THR A 130 7.34 3.64 12.65
C THR A 130 5.93 3.10 12.47
N ILE A 131 5.70 1.83 12.74
CA ILE A 131 4.36 1.21 12.73
C ILE A 131 3.50 1.75 13.88
N GLU A 132 4.06 1.90 15.08
CA GLU A 132 3.38 2.55 16.20
C GLU A 132 3.00 4.00 15.88
N GLU A 133 3.95 4.77 15.33
CA GLU A 133 3.68 6.15 14.89
C GLU A 133 2.60 6.21 13.80
N LEU A 134 2.62 5.29 12.84
CA LEU A 134 1.57 5.14 11.83
C LEU A 134 0.20 4.95 12.47
N ASN A 135 0.10 4.02 13.42
CA ASN A 135 -1.15 3.64 14.06
C ASN A 135 -1.74 4.71 14.99
N GLU A 136 -0.88 5.43 15.73
CA GLU A 136 -1.34 6.36 16.77
C GLU A 136 -1.31 7.82 16.32
N ALA A 137 -0.25 8.23 15.63
CA ALA A 137 -0.01 9.63 15.39
C ALA A 137 -0.42 10.08 13.99
N PHE A 138 -0.09 9.26 12.99
CA PHE A 138 -0.31 9.59 11.61
C PHE A 138 -1.77 9.38 11.21
N ILE A 139 -2.39 8.27 11.64
CA ILE A 139 -3.83 8.04 11.46
C ILE A 139 -4.65 9.14 12.12
N ASP A 140 -4.41 9.45 13.40
CA ASP A 140 -5.11 10.53 14.12
C ASP A 140 -4.95 11.90 13.42
N TYR A 141 -3.77 12.17 12.84
CA TYR A 141 -3.54 13.39 12.08
C TYR A 141 -4.36 13.47 10.79
N ILE A 142 -4.61 12.33 10.15
CA ILE A 142 -5.39 12.24 8.90
C ILE A 142 -6.90 12.23 9.16
N GLY A 143 -7.33 11.88 10.38
CA GLY A 143 -8.68 11.46 10.82
C GLY A 143 -9.85 12.43 10.65
N GLU A 144 -9.92 13.17 9.54
CA GLU A 144 -11.14 13.86 9.11
C GLU A 144 -12.12 12.92 8.40
N ASP A 145 -11.67 11.74 7.94
CA ASP A 145 -12.46 10.73 7.22
C ASP A 145 -12.35 9.35 7.90
N GLU A 146 -13.43 8.93 8.58
CA GLU A 146 -13.53 7.64 9.30
C GLU A 146 -13.28 6.43 8.39
N GLU A 147 -13.65 6.52 7.10
CA GLU A 147 -13.47 5.42 6.16
C GLU A 147 -12.00 5.28 5.76
N GLN A 148 -11.34 6.40 5.47
CA GLN A 148 -9.91 6.43 5.17
C GLN A 148 -9.06 5.97 6.35
N GLU A 149 -9.42 6.36 7.58
CA GLU A 149 -8.78 5.90 8.82
C GLU A 149 -8.85 4.38 8.95
N LYS A 150 -10.05 3.80 8.77
CA LYS A 150 -10.26 2.36 8.86
C LYS A 150 -9.43 1.59 7.82
N VAL A 151 -9.38 2.08 6.58
CA VAL A 151 -8.58 1.48 5.51
C VAL A 151 -7.08 1.58 5.82
N LEU A 152 -6.62 2.72 6.32
CA LEU A 152 -5.22 2.91 6.69
C LEU A 152 -4.80 1.96 7.82
N TYR A 153 -5.64 1.81 8.85
CA TYR A 153 -5.41 0.86 9.93
C TYR A 153 -5.32 -0.59 9.41
N GLN A 154 -6.19 -0.98 8.46
CA GLN A 154 -6.16 -2.31 7.84
C GLN A 154 -4.88 -2.55 7.04
N ILE A 155 -4.30 -1.53 6.42
CA ILE A 155 -3.07 -1.64 5.63
C ILE A 155 -1.84 -1.72 6.53
N VAL A 156 -1.77 -0.89 7.57
CA VAL A 156 -0.64 -0.84 8.50
C VAL A 156 -0.50 -2.17 9.27
N ASN A 157 -1.63 -2.78 9.67
CA ASN A 157 -1.65 -3.96 10.53
C ASN A 157 -1.77 -5.29 9.77
N SER A 158 -1.40 -5.31 8.49
CA SER A 158 -1.40 -6.51 7.66
C SER A 158 -0.04 -7.19 7.55
#